data_AF-A0A0R3AXB2-F1
#
_entry.id   AF-A0A0R3AXB2-F1
#
_cell.length_a   1.000
_cell.length_b   1.000
_cell.length_c   1.000
_cell.angle_alpha   90.00
_cell.angle_beta   90.00
_cell.angle_gamma   90.00
#
_symmetry.space_group_name_H-M   'P 1'
#
loop_
_entity.id
_entity.type
_entity.pdbx_description
1 polymer ?
#
loop_
_entity_poly.entity_id
_entity_poly.type
_entity_poly.pdbx_seq_one_letter_code
_entity_poly.pdbx_strand_id
1 'polypeptide(L)'
;MNQVIDSKSPGFNKKPFYQVEVFDGRGVYGFGLGLTDERVARDLLETLGRDLLGRITKLHTLANPPEEARGYQKHRQFTEQTQRIKALIDMCANEPSPGRAFLVAFVQQHRAAMPLSHMASMLEHAKYEPDFDEFAYIPLHQSAIGRAYP
;
A
#
# COMPACT_ATOMS: atom_id res chain seq x y z
N MET A 1 16.84 -44.58 22.68
CA MET A 1 15.52 -44.09 23.14
C MET A 1 15.25 -42.77 22.44
N ASN A 2 14.34 -42.77 21.49
CA ASN A 2 13.87 -41.58 20.78
C ASN A 2 12.92 -40.80 21.70
N GLN A 3 13.17 -39.50 21.89
CA GLN A 3 12.09 -38.56 22.17
C GLN A 3 12.00 -37.58 21.01
N VAL A 4 11.11 -37.93 20.09
CA VAL A 4 10.49 -37.02 19.14
C VAL A 4 9.65 -36.04 19.95
N ILE A 5 10.10 -34.80 20.07
CA ILE A 5 9.26 -33.70 20.55
C ILE A 5 8.67 -33.07 19.30
N ASP A 6 7.55 -33.65 18.85
CA ASP A 6 6.67 -32.99 17.90
C ASP A 6 5.52 -32.34 18.67
N SER A 7 5.08 -31.21 18.12
CA SER A 7 3.74 -30.64 18.28
C SER A 7 3.44 -29.89 19.58
N LYS A 8 3.70 -28.58 19.56
CA LYS A 8 2.70 -27.51 19.81
C LYS A 8 3.35 -26.13 19.65
N SER A 9 3.63 -25.72 18.41
CA SER A 9 3.63 -24.29 18.14
C SER A 9 2.19 -23.81 18.37
N PRO A 10 1.94 -22.88 19.30
CA PRO A 10 0.59 -22.38 19.54
C PRO A 10 0.07 -21.85 18.21
N GLY A 11 -1.11 -22.32 17.80
CA GLY A 11 -1.69 -22.03 16.50
C GLY A 11 -1.56 -20.55 16.19
N PHE A 12 -0.65 -20.24 15.27
CA PHE A 12 -0.46 -18.88 14.81
C PHE A 12 -1.77 -18.55 14.11
N ASN A 13 -2.63 -17.82 14.83
CA ASN A 13 -4.00 -17.58 14.43
C ASN A 13 -3.98 -17.10 12.98
N LYS A 14 -4.85 -17.70 12.15
CA LYS A 14 -5.08 -17.45 10.72
C LYS A 14 -5.59 -16.01 10.49
N LYS A 15 -4.93 -15.01 11.07
CA LYS A 15 -5.27 -13.62 10.83
C LYS A 15 -4.80 -13.30 9.41
N PRO A 16 -5.70 -12.82 8.55
CA PRO A 16 -5.35 -12.44 7.19
C PRO A 16 -4.22 -11.41 7.21
N PHE A 17 -3.29 -11.56 6.27
CA PHE A 17 -2.30 -10.53 5.96
C PHE A 17 -2.85 -9.67 4.84
N TYR A 18 -2.52 -8.39 4.86
CA TYR A 18 -2.95 -7.43 3.85
C TYR A 18 -1.74 -6.86 3.15
N GLN A 19 -1.82 -6.65 1.84
CA GLN A 19 -0.76 -6.02 1.06
C GLN A 19 -1.36 -4.94 0.19
N VAL A 20 -0.90 -3.70 0.38
CA VAL A 20 -1.25 -2.58 -0.49
C VAL A 20 -0.12 -2.40 -1.49
N GLU A 21 -0.43 -2.53 -2.77
CA GLU A 21 0.53 -2.40 -3.87
C GLU A 21 0.21 -1.17 -4.72
N VAL A 22 1.27 -0.50 -5.19
CA VAL A 22 1.17 0.65 -6.08
C VAL A 22 1.91 0.34 -7.38
N PHE A 23 1.22 0.60 -8.48
CA PHE A 23 1.70 0.45 -9.84
C PHE A 23 1.64 1.80 -10.56
N ASP A 24 2.41 1.93 -11.64
CA ASP A 24 2.23 3.04 -12.57
C ASP A 24 0.90 2.91 -13.35
N GLY A 25 0.55 3.93 -14.14
CA GLY A 25 -0.69 3.95 -14.93
C GLY A 25 -0.73 2.91 -16.06
N ARG A 26 0.40 2.26 -16.35
CA ARG A 26 0.54 1.17 -17.33
C ARG A 26 0.49 -0.20 -16.68
N GLY A 27 0.41 -0.28 -15.35
CA GLY A 27 0.36 -1.51 -14.58
C GLY A 27 1.74 -2.09 -14.23
N VAL A 28 2.83 -1.32 -14.38
CA VAL A 28 4.17 -1.72 -13.93
C VAL A 28 4.27 -1.58 -12.42
N TYR A 29 4.74 -2.61 -11.74
CA TYR A 29 4.87 -2.63 -10.29
C TYR A 29 5.89 -1.60 -9.79
N GLY A 30 5.50 -0.81 -8.79
CA GLY A 30 6.39 0.10 -8.07
C GLY A 30 6.82 -0.47 -6.73
N PHE A 31 5.87 -0.58 -5.80
CA PHE A 31 6.14 -1.06 -4.43
C PHE A 31 4.91 -1.67 -3.77
N GLY A 32 5.13 -2.37 -2.66
CA GLY A 32 4.08 -2.96 -1.83
C GLY A 32 4.38 -2.82 -0.33
N LEU A 33 3.34 -2.59 0.47
CA LEU A 33 3.40 -2.50 1.92
C LEU A 33 2.54 -3.59 2.55
N GLY A 34 3.18 -4.46 3.33
CA GLY A 34 2.52 -5.53 4.09
C GLY A 34 2.00 -5.06 5.44
N LEU A 35 0.78 -5.48 5.79
CA LEU A 35 0.01 -5.03 6.94
C LEU A 35 -0.69 -6.20 7.63
N THR A 36 -0.96 -6.06 8.93
CA THR A 36 -1.67 -7.07 9.73
C THR A 36 -3.06 -6.63 10.18
N ASP A 37 -3.51 -5.46 9.74
CA ASP A 37 -4.80 -4.86 10.11
C ASP A 37 -5.54 -4.40 8.85
N GLU A 38 -6.80 -4.84 8.70
CA GLU A 38 -7.61 -4.54 7.51
C GLU A 38 -7.94 -3.06 7.39
N ARG A 39 -8.27 -2.42 8.52
CA ARG A 39 -8.71 -1.03 8.53
C ARG A 39 -7.55 -0.14 8.11
N VAL A 40 -6.36 -0.38 8.68
CA VAL A 40 -5.15 0.34 8.27
C VAL A 40 -4.84 0.11 6.79
N ALA A 41 -5.07 -1.10 6.26
CA ALA A 41 -4.86 -1.39 4.85
C ALA A 41 -5.83 -0.67 3.92
N ARG A 42 -7.10 -0.53 4.35
CA ARG A 42 -8.10 0.28 3.64
C ARG A 42 -7.79 1.76 3.71
N ASP A 43 -7.44 2.27 4.89
CA ASP A 43 -7.06 3.67 5.07
C ASP A 43 -5.85 4.02 4.18
N LEU A 44 -4.84 3.13 4.12
CA LEU A 44 -3.69 3.29 3.24
C LEU A 44 -4.09 3.25 1.76
N LEU A 45 -4.94 2.30 1.35
CA LEU A 45 -5.46 2.21 -0.01
C LEU A 45 -6.17 3.51 -0.41
N GLU A 46 -7.03 4.05 0.45
CA GLU A 46 -7.76 5.29 0.20
C GLU A 46 -6.83 6.51 0.13
N THR A 47 -5.89 6.61 1.07
CA THR A 47 -4.89 7.68 1.10
C THR A 47 -4.05 7.72 -0.17
N LEU A 48 -3.56 6.56 -0.63
CA LEU A 48 -2.74 6.48 -1.84
C LEU A 48 -3.59 6.59 -3.12
N GLY A 49 -4.75 5.92 -3.17
CA GLY A 49 -5.62 5.87 -4.34
C GLY A 49 -6.29 7.19 -4.68
N ARG A 50 -6.53 8.06 -3.68
CA ARG A 50 -7.10 9.39 -3.90
C ARG A 50 -6.10 10.38 -4.50
N ASP A 51 -4.84 10.29 -4.08
CA ASP A 51 -3.87 11.36 -4.32
C ASP A 51 -2.82 11.04 -5.39
N LEU A 52 -2.55 9.75 -5.63
CA LEU A 52 -1.58 9.33 -6.65
C LEU A 52 -2.29 9.19 -8.00
N LEU A 53 -2.70 10.32 -8.59
CA LEU A 53 -3.33 10.36 -9.91
C LEU A 53 -2.45 9.67 -10.96
N GLY A 54 -3.07 8.89 -11.85
CA GLY A 54 -2.36 8.09 -12.86
C GLY A 54 -1.56 6.92 -12.29
N ARG A 55 -1.76 6.55 -11.02
CA ARG A 55 -1.26 5.31 -10.40
C ARG A 55 -2.41 4.36 -10.10
N ILE A 56 -2.10 3.07 -10.08
CA ILE A 56 -3.05 2.03 -9.73
C ILE A 56 -2.66 1.52 -8.35
N THR A 57 -3.56 1.67 -7.37
CA THR A 57 -3.36 1.11 -6.02
C THR A 57 -4.28 -0.09 -5.81
N LYS A 58 -3.74 -1.21 -5.32
CA LYS A 58 -4.50 -2.45 -5.09
C LYS A 58 -4.33 -2.93 -3.66
N LEU A 59 -5.40 -3.46 -3.08
CA LEU A 59 -5.39 -4.14 -1.79
C LEU A 59 -5.58 -5.64 -2.01
N HIS A 60 -4.64 -6.42 -1.49
CA HIS A 60 -4.67 -7.88 -1.50
C HIS A 60 -4.88 -8.41 -0.09
N THR A 61 -5.80 -9.36 0.06
CA THR A 61 -5.95 -10.15 1.28
C THR A 61 -5.28 -11.50 1.07
N LEU A 62 -4.21 -11.74 1.81
CA LEU A 62 -3.43 -12.97 1.76
C LEU A 62 -3.93 -13.92 2.85
N ALA A 63 -4.47 -15.07 2.40
CA ALA A 63 -4.97 -16.12 3.29
C ALA A 63 -3.86 -16.68 4.20
N ASN A 64 -2.61 -16.60 3.76
CA ASN A 64 -1.42 -16.91 4.54
C ASN A 64 -0.43 -15.75 4.44
N PRO A 65 0.32 -15.42 5.52
CA PRO A 65 1.45 -14.52 5.42
C PRO A 65 2.44 -14.97 4.33
N PRO A 66 3.10 -14.03 3.62
CA PRO A 66 4.25 -14.35 2.79
C PRO A 66 5.30 -15.12 3.63
N GLU A 67 6.11 -15.96 3.00
CA GLU A 67 7.07 -16.83 3.73
C GLU A 67 7.98 -16.03 4.68
N GLU A 68 8.33 -14.82 4.27
CA GLU A 68 9.12 -13.84 5.02
C GLU A 68 8.45 -13.32 6.30
N ALA A 69 7.12 -13.43 6.38
CA ALA A 69 6.28 -13.04 7.51
C ALA A 69 5.87 -14.23 8.39
N ARG A 70 6.31 -15.47 8.07
CA ARG A 70 6.02 -16.65 8.88
C ARG A 70 6.87 -16.65 10.16
N GLY A 71 6.19 -16.82 11.30
CA GLY A 71 6.81 -16.90 12.62
C GLY A 71 6.53 -15.69 13.51
N TYR A 72 6.57 -15.92 14.83
CA TYR A 72 6.14 -14.94 15.84
C TYR A 72 6.87 -13.60 15.78
N GLN A 73 8.19 -13.63 15.64
CA GLN A 73 9.02 -12.43 15.60
C GLN A 73 8.75 -11.59 14.36
N LYS A 74 8.57 -12.23 13.20
CA LYS A 74 8.25 -11.54 11.94
C LYS A 74 6.85 -10.95 11.98
N HIS A 75 5.84 -11.70 12.43
CA HIS A 75 4.50 -11.15 12.60
C HIS A 75 4.47 -9.94 13.54
N ARG A 76 5.20 -10.01 14.67
CA ARG A 76 5.34 -8.86 15.58
C ARG A 76 5.95 -7.64 14.90
N GLN A 77 7.00 -7.83 14.10
CA GLN A 77 7.60 -6.74 13.32
C GLN A 77 6.59 -6.12 12.35
N PHE A 78 5.77 -6.93 11.68
CA PHE A 78 4.71 -6.44 10.80
C PHE A 78 3.59 -5.70 11.55
N THR A 79 3.22 -6.15 12.76
CA THR A 79 2.25 -5.44 13.60
C THR A 79 2.80 -4.10 14.07
N GLU A 80 4.05 -4.04 14.53
CA GLU A 80 4.72 -2.78 14.90
C GLU A 80 4.81 -1.83 13.69
N GLN A 81 5.15 -2.36 12.51
CA GLN A 81 5.17 -1.60 11.27
C GLN A 81 3.77 -1.10 10.86
N THR A 82 2.73 -1.91 11.03
CA THR A 82 1.33 -1.54 10.77
C THR A 82 0.92 -0.35 11.66
N GLN A 83 1.31 -0.34 12.93
CA GLN A 83 1.04 0.79 13.82
C GLN A 83 1.80 2.06 13.41
N ARG A 84 3.06 1.94 12.96
CA ARG A 84 3.81 3.07 12.41
C ARG A 84 3.16 3.63 11.15
N ILE A 85 2.72 2.77 10.25
CA ILE A 85 2.01 3.16 9.03
C ILE A 85 0.71 3.90 9.38
N LYS A 86 -0.07 3.38 10.34
CA LYS A 86 -1.26 4.08 10.84
C LYS A 86 -0.92 5.49 11.35
N ALA A 87 0.12 5.62 12.17
CA ALA A 87 0.53 6.92 12.69
C ALA A 87 0.99 7.90 11.58
N LEU A 88 1.66 7.39 10.53
CA LEU A 88 2.02 8.18 9.36
C LEU A 88 0.78 8.63 8.57
N ILE A 89 -0.20 7.75 8.35
CA ILE A 89 -1.47 8.11 7.70
C ILE A 89 -2.17 9.21 8.49
N ASP A 90 -2.31 9.02 9.81
CA ASP A 90 -2.97 9.99 10.70
C ASP A 90 -2.25 11.36 10.67
N MET A 91 -0.92 11.37 10.63
CA MET A 91 -0.12 12.60 10.53
C MET A 91 -0.30 13.32 9.19
N CYS A 92 -0.38 12.58 8.09
CA CYS A 92 -0.47 13.13 6.74
C CYS A 92 -1.92 13.45 6.31
N ALA A 93 -2.93 13.05 7.08
CA ALA A 93 -4.35 13.16 6.69
C ALA A 93 -4.82 14.59 6.37
N ASN A 94 -4.19 15.60 6.97
CA ASN A 94 -4.54 17.02 6.78
C ASN A 94 -3.63 17.74 5.77
N GLU A 95 -2.68 17.03 5.15
CA GLU A 95 -1.84 17.61 4.10
C GLU A 95 -2.66 17.87 2.82
N PRO A 96 -2.23 18.77 1.92
CA PRO A 96 -2.91 18.99 0.64
C PRO A 96 -2.90 17.75 -0.27
N SER A 97 -1.90 16.87 -0.12
CA SER A 97 -1.81 15.60 -0.82
C SER A 97 -1.33 14.50 0.14
N PRO A 98 -2.23 13.97 0.98
CA PRO A 98 -1.92 12.97 2.02
C PRO A 98 -1.11 11.77 1.54
N GLY A 99 -1.42 11.21 0.36
CA GLY A 99 -0.70 10.08 -0.22
C GLY A 99 0.74 10.43 -0.62
N ARG A 100 0.96 11.59 -1.24
CA ARG A 100 2.32 12.06 -1.56
C ARG A 100 3.12 12.33 -0.28
N ALA A 101 2.50 13.02 0.68
CA ALA A 101 3.12 13.33 1.97
C ALA A 101 3.49 12.04 2.73
N PHE A 102 2.60 11.06 2.74
CA PHE A 102 2.83 9.74 3.32
C PHE A 102 4.07 9.06 2.71
N LEU A 103 4.19 9.02 1.38
CA LEU A 103 5.34 8.38 0.73
C LEU A 103 6.66 9.06 1.06
N VAL A 104 6.68 10.39 1.09
CA VAL A 104 7.87 11.16 1.49
C VAL A 104 8.24 10.87 2.95
N ALA A 105 7.26 10.92 3.87
CA ALA A 105 7.48 10.65 5.29
C ALA A 105 7.94 9.20 5.53
N PHE A 106 7.33 8.23 4.84
CA PHE A 106 7.69 6.82 4.93
C PHE A 106 9.15 6.58 4.51
N VAL A 107 9.57 7.16 3.37
CA VAL A 107 10.97 7.07 2.91
C VAL A 107 11.92 7.72 3.91
N GLN A 108 11.58 8.88 4.47
CA GLN A 108 12.40 9.56 5.47
C GLN A 108 12.59 8.71 6.74
N GLN A 109 11.52 8.09 7.25
CA GLN A 109 11.58 7.25 8.45
C GLN A 109 12.38 5.96 8.23
N HIS A 110 12.37 5.42 7.02
CA HIS A 110 12.99 4.13 6.69
C HIS A 110 14.30 4.23 5.90
N ARG A 111 14.81 5.44 5.64
CA ARG A 111 15.98 5.70 4.79
C ARG A 111 17.22 4.88 5.14
N ALA A 112 17.46 4.63 6.43
CA ALA A 112 18.64 3.90 6.90
C ALA A 112 18.59 2.39 6.61
N ALA A 113 17.38 1.83 6.43
CA ALA A 113 17.17 0.39 6.29
C ALA A 113 16.55 -0.02 4.93
N MET A 114 16.15 0.94 4.11
CA MET A 114 15.48 0.71 2.83
C MET A 114 16.49 0.72 1.65
N PRO A 115 16.37 -0.20 0.68
CA PRO A 115 17.13 -0.13 -0.56
C PRO A 115 16.88 1.17 -1.33
N LEU A 116 17.94 1.71 -1.97
CA LEU A 116 17.85 2.94 -2.78
C LEU A 116 16.83 2.83 -3.92
N SER A 117 16.71 1.65 -4.54
CA SER A 117 15.73 1.39 -5.59
C SER A 117 14.29 1.54 -5.11
N HIS A 118 13.97 1.05 -3.89
CA HIS A 118 12.64 1.17 -3.31
C HIS A 118 12.34 2.62 -2.91
N MET A 119 13.32 3.32 -2.34
CA MET A 119 13.18 4.76 -2.04
C MET A 119 12.91 5.56 -3.32
N ALA A 120 13.67 5.30 -4.38
CA ALA A 120 13.50 5.98 -5.66
C ALA A 120 12.11 5.74 -6.26
N SER A 121 11.64 4.48 -6.28
CA SER A 121 10.28 4.16 -6.76
C SER A 121 9.20 4.88 -5.97
N MET A 122 9.24 4.82 -4.62
CA MET A 122 8.25 5.52 -3.79
C MET A 122 8.25 7.03 -4.04
N LEU A 123 9.43 7.66 -4.16
CA LEU A 123 9.54 9.09 -4.44
C LEU A 123 9.12 9.46 -5.86
N GLU A 124 9.32 8.58 -6.84
CA GLU A 124 8.82 8.76 -8.20
C GLU A 124 7.28 8.79 -8.20
N HIS A 125 6.65 7.85 -7.50
CA HIS A 125 5.19 7.86 -7.33
C HIS A 125 4.70 9.12 -6.61
N ALA A 126 5.43 9.60 -5.60
CA ALA A 126 5.08 10.81 -4.85
C ALA A 126 5.21 12.10 -5.66
N LYS A 127 6.12 12.14 -6.65
CA LYS A 127 6.37 13.32 -7.50
C LYS A 127 5.59 13.29 -8.81
N TYR A 128 4.94 12.18 -9.13
CA TYR A 128 4.24 12.06 -10.40
C TYR A 128 3.07 13.05 -10.46
N GLU A 129 3.16 13.95 -11.42
CA GLU A 129 2.07 14.83 -11.84
C GLU A 129 1.58 14.29 -13.19
N PRO A 130 0.29 13.90 -13.30
CA PRO A 130 -0.25 13.56 -14.61
C PRO A 130 -0.21 14.81 -15.50
N ASP A 131 0.32 14.66 -16.72
CA ASP A 131 0.10 15.67 -17.75
C ASP A 131 -1.41 15.72 -18.04
N PHE A 132 -2.08 16.77 -17.54
CA PHE A 132 -3.52 16.95 -17.72
C PHE A 132 -3.93 17.11 -19.19
N ASP A 133 -2.97 17.36 -20.09
CA ASP A 133 -3.17 17.40 -21.54
C ASP A 133 -3.29 16.02 -22.19
N GLU A 134 -2.83 14.93 -21.55
CA GLU A 134 -2.94 13.56 -22.08
C GLU A 134 -4.14 12.77 -21.52
N PHE A 135 -4.77 13.24 -20.45
CA PHE A 135 -6.03 12.68 -19.96
C PHE A 135 -7.22 13.29 -20.72
N ALA A 136 -7.29 12.99 -22.01
CA ALA A 136 -8.54 13.09 -22.75
C ALA A 136 -9.58 12.27 -21.99
N TYR A 137 -10.48 13.00 -21.32
CA TYR A 137 -11.76 12.59 -20.78
C TYR A 137 -12.14 11.16 -21.19
N ILE A 138 -11.97 10.19 -20.29
CA ILE A 138 -12.77 8.96 -20.37
C ILE A 138 -14.08 9.34 -19.67
N PRO A 139 -15.16 9.66 -20.40
CA PRO A 139 -16.43 9.93 -19.76
C PRO A 139 -16.86 8.61 -19.14
N LEU A 140 -17.02 8.57 -17.81
CA LEU A 140 -17.70 7.47 -17.15
C LEU A 140 -19.14 7.46 -17.67
N HIS A 141 -19.35 6.61 -18.68
CA HIS A 141 -20.64 6.41 -19.29
C HIS A 141 -21.54 5.75 -18.26
N GLN A 142 -22.58 6.46 -17.82
CA GLN A 142 -23.93 5.92 -17.75
C GLN A 142 -24.93 7.07 -17.59
N SER A 143 -25.41 7.53 -18.75
CA SER A 143 -26.70 8.23 -18.92
C SER A 143 -26.75 9.71 -18.55
N ALA A 144 -26.13 10.59 -19.35
CA ALA A 144 -26.43 12.02 -19.24
C ALA A 144 -26.31 12.76 -20.56
N ILE A 145 -27.49 13.11 -21.11
CA ILE A 145 -27.79 14.34 -21.85
C ILE A 145 -27.06 14.43 -23.20
N GLY A 146 -27.68 14.02 -24.29
CA GLY A 146 -28.72 14.82 -24.94
C GLY A 146 -28.09 15.59 -26.09
N ARG A 147 -28.59 15.34 -27.31
CA ARG A 147 -28.28 16.02 -28.59
C ARG A 147 -27.34 17.23 -28.50
N ALA A 148 -26.27 17.17 -29.29
CA ALA A 148 -26.12 17.95 -30.52
C ALA A 148 -24.63 18.15 -30.77
N TYR A 149 -24.15 17.80 -31.95
CA TYR A 149 -23.43 18.71 -32.83
C TYR A 149 -23.72 18.30 -34.29
N PRO A 150 -23.70 19.27 -35.22
CA PRO A 150 -24.30 19.20 -36.56
C PRO A 150 -23.57 18.28 -37.54
#